data_AF-A0A1H7CU51-F1
#
_entry.id   AF-A0A1H7CU51-F1
#
_cell.length_a   1.000
_cell.length_b   1.000
_cell.length_c   1.000
_cell.angle_alpha   90.00
_cell.angle_beta   90.00
_cell.angle_gamma   90.00
#
_symmetry.space_group_name_H-M   'P 1'
#
loop_
_entity.id
_entity.type
_entity.pdbx_description
1 polymer ?
#
loop_
_entity_poly.entity_id
_entity_poly.type
_entity_poly.pdbx_seq_one_letter_code
_entity_poly.pdbx_strand_id
1 'polypeptide(L)'
;MSMNLITLLYLVASVCFIQALKGLSHPTSSRRGNAFGMAGMAIAVCTTVALIYKLGAQMGEGAGIGYVLLGLLLGGTAGTIMAKRVEMTKMPELVAFMHSMIGLAAVFIAIAAVVEPQSLGIVAAISDPIPAGNRLELFLGAAIGAITFSGSVIAFGKLAGGAVFGWKFRLFQGAPVTFAGQHWLNLAFGLAIVGLGLVYTFTGNLSAFALLVALAFVIGVLIIIPIGGADMPVVVSMLNSYSGWAAAG
;
A
#
# COMPACT_ATOMS: atom_id res chain seq x y z
N MET A 1 -2.90 -27.88 6.20
CA MET A 1 -1.99 -27.78 5.01
C MET A 1 -0.54 -27.82 5.45
N SER A 2 0.32 -28.54 4.73
CA SER A 2 1.78 -28.52 4.97
C SER A 2 2.38 -27.19 4.49
N MET A 3 3.53 -26.79 5.05
CA MET A 3 4.19 -25.54 4.64
C MET A 3 4.60 -25.56 3.16
N ASN A 4 5.06 -26.72 2.68
CA ASN A 4 5.41 -26.93 1.27
C ASN A 4 4.23 -26.71 0.31
N LEU A 5 3.01 -27.05 0.74
CA LEU A 5 1.83 -26.80 -0.08
C LEU A 5 1.48 -25.31 -0.12
N ILE A 6 1.64 -24.59 0.99
CA ILE A 6 1.41 -23.14 1.07
C ILE A 6 2.39 -22.41 0.16
N THR A 7 3.68 -22.73 0.23
CA THR A 7 4.70 -22.13 -0.64
C THR A 7 4.48 -22.46 -2.11
N LEU A 8 4.08 -23.70 -2.44
CA LEU A 8 3.73 -24.07 -3.81
C LEU A 8 2.55 -23.27 -4.34
N LEU A 9 1.49 -23.07 -3.54
CA LEU A 9 0.33 -22.29 -3.98
C LEU A 9 0.65 -20.81 -4.17
N TYR A 10 1.49 -20.22 -3.31
CA TYR A 10 2.00 -18.87 -3.55
C TYR A 10 2.86 -18.77 -4.81
N LEU A 11 3.69 -19.78 -5.09
CA LEU A 11 4.45 -19.83 -6.35
C LEU A 11 3.51 -19.88 -7.56
N VAL A 12 2.46 -20.71 -7.50
CA VAL A 12 1.43 -20.77 -8.56
C VAL A 12 0.72 -19.42 -8.73
N ALA A 13 0.34 -18.76 -7.63
CA ALA A 13 -0.26 -17.43 -7.68
C ALA A 13 0.67 -16.40 -8.35
N SER A 14 1.96 -16.42 -8.02
CA SER A 14 2.98 -15.56 -8.65
C SER A 14 3.09 -15.80 -10.16
N VAL A 15 3.08 -17.06 -10.61
CA VAL A 15 3.06 -17.39 -12.05
C VAL A 15 1.79 -16.86 -12.71
N CYS A 16 0.63 -16.96 -12.06
CA CYS A 16 -0.61 -16.38 -12.56
C CYS A 16 -0.52 -14.84 -12.69
N PHE A 17 0.07 -14.13 -11.73
CA PHE A 17 0.25 -12.67 -11.83
C PHE A 17 1.20 -12.27 -12.98
N ILE A 18 2.28 -13.03 -13.21
CA ILE A 18 3.18 -12.81 -14.36
C ILE A 18 2.40 -12.97 -15.68
N GLN A 19 1.59 -14.02 -15.78
CA GLN A 19 0.77 -14.28 -16.98
C GLN A 19 -0.35 -13.23 -17.14
N ALA A 20 -0.86 -12.68 -16.04
CA ALA A 20 -1.81 -11.57 -16.07
C ALA A 20 -1.19 -10.32 -16.71
N LEU A 21 -0.01 -9.91 -16.23
CA LEU A 21 0.71 -8.75 -16.78
C LEU A 21 1.06 -8.96 -18.26
N LYS A 22 1.60 -10.13 -18.62
CA LYS A 22 1.89 -10.47 -20.02
C LYS A 22 0.65 -10.42 -20.90
N GLY A 23 -0.48 -10.94 -20.40
CA GLY A 23 -1.74 -10.94 -21.14
C GLY A 23 -2.35 -9.55 -21.31
N LEU A 24 -2.18 -8.65 -20.33
CA LEU A 24 -2.68 -7.28 -20.37
C LEU A 24 -1.89 -6.38 -21.34
N SER A 25 -0.64 -6.74 -21.69
CA SER A 25 0.19 -5.97 -22.62
C SER A 25 -0.27 -6.03 -24.10
N HIS A 26 -1.20 -6.93 -24.46
CA HIS A 26 -1.76 -7.00 -25.80
C HIS A 26 -3.31 -7.03 -25.80
N PRO A 27 -3.98 -6.26 -26.67
CA PRO A 27 -5.45 -6.21 -26.71
C PRO A 27 -6.11 -7.58 -26.91
N THR A 28 -5.55 -8.43 -27.77
CA THR A 28 -6.08 -9.77 -28.09
C THR A 28 -6.02 -10.75 -26.92
N SER A 29 -5.04 -10.61 -26.02
CA SER A 29 -4.88 -11.45 -24.83
C SER A 29 -5.43 -10.83 -23.54
N SER A 30 -5.85 -9.56 -23.57
CA SER A 30 -6.25 -8.77 -22.39
C SER A 30 -7.27 -9.49 -21.48
N ARG A 31 -8.32 -10.09 -22.07
CA ARG A 31 -9.34 -10.84 -21.33
C ARG A 31 -8.78 -12.08 -20.63
N ARG A 32 -7.89 -12.82 -21.29
CA ARG A 32 -7.21 -13.98 -20.70
C ARG A 32 -6.24 -13.55 -19.60
N GLY A 33 -5.51 -12.45 -19.81
CA GLY A 33 -4.66 -11.84 -18.78
C GLY A 33 -5.45 -11.49 -17.52
N ASN A 34 -6.60 -10.84 -17.67
CA ASN A 34 -7.46 -10.53 -16.53
C ASN A 34 -7.95 -11.78 -15.79
N ALA A 35 -8.30 -12.86 -16.53
CA ALA A 35 -8.68 -14.13 -15.92
C ALA A 35 -7.54 -14.76 -15.09
N PHE A 36 -6.30 -14.72 -15.57
CA PHE A 36 -5.14 -15.16 -14.79
C PHE A 36 -4.96 -14.31 -13.52
N GLY A 37 -5.17 -12.99 -13.60
CA GLY A 37 -5.10 -12.10 -12.44
C GLY A 37 -6.13 -12.46 -11.37
N MET A 38 -7.38 -12.69 -11.79
CA MET A 38 -8.46 -13.13 -10.87
C MET A 38 -8.15 -14.49 -10.23
N ALA A 39 -7.68 -15.46 -11.01
CA ALA A 39 -7.31 -16.78 -10.51
C ALA A 39 -6.13 -16.71 -9.52
N GLY A 40 -5.09 -15.95 -9.85
CA GLY A 40 -3.92 -15.75 -8.98
C GLY A 40 -4.30 -15.12 -7.64
N MET A 41 -5.12 -14.06 -7.67
CA MET A 41 -5.61 -13.42 -6.45
C MET A 41 -6.50 -14.35 -5.60
N ALA A 42 -7.37 -15.14 -6.24
CA ALA A 42 -8.18 -16.13 -5.53
C ALA A 42 -7.32 -17.20 -4.83
N ILE A 43 -6.30 -17.72 -5.52
CA ILE A 43 -5.35 -18.68 -4.93
C ILE A 43 -4.61 -18.06 -3.75
N ALA A 44 -4.09 -16.83 -3.89
CA ALA A 44 -3.37 -16.14 -2.82
C ALA A 44 -4.24 -15.92 -1.59
N VAL A 45 -5.45 -15.37 -1.75
CA VAL A 45 -6.39 -15.12 -0.65
C VAL A 45 -6.79 -16.42 0.05
N CYS A 46 -7.20 -17.45 -0.69
CA CYS A 46 -7.59 -18.73 -0.11
C CYS A 46 -6.43 -19.40 0.65
N THR A 47 -5.21 -19.31 0.10
CA THR A 47 -4.00 -19.85 0.75
C THR A 47 -3.71 -19.13 2.06
N THR A 48 -3.80 -17.79 2.07
CA THR A 48 -3.60 -16.98 3.28
C THR A 48 -4.68 -17.26 4.33
N VAL A 49 -5.95 -17.40 3.96
CA VAL A 49 -7.03 -17.78 4.88
C VAL A 49 -6.74 -19.15 5.51
N ALA A 50 -6.31 -20.13 4.71
CA ALA A 50 -5.96 -21.45 5.22
C ALA A 50 -4.73 -21.44 6.14
N LEU A 51 -3.74 -20.57 5.86
CA LEU A 51 -2.58 -20.34 6.72
C LEU A 51 -3.00 -19.73 8.06
N ILE A 52 -3.83 -18.69 8.05
CA ILE A 52 -4.37 -18.04 9.26
C ILE A 52 -5.15 -19.05 10.10
N TYR A 53 -6.03 -19.86 9.49
CA TYR A 53 -6.79 -20.88 10.22
C TYR A 53 -5.87 -21.90 10.90
N LYS A 54 -4.80 -22.32 10.23
CA LYS A 54 -3.80 -23.24 10.79
C LYS A 54 -3.06 -22.62 11.99
N LEU A 55 -2.61 -21.36 11.85
CA LEU A 55 -1.90 -20.65 12.92
C LEU A 55 -2.82 -20.37 14.11
N GLY A 56 -4.04 -19.88 13.87
CA GLY A 56 -5.03 -19.62 14.92
C GLY A 56 -5.42 -20.88 15.71
N ALA A 57 -5.55 -22.03 15.04
CA ALA A 57 -5.79 -23.31 15.71
C ALA A 57 -4.62 -23.74 16.62
N GLN A 58 -3.38 -23.35 16.30
CA GLN A 58 -2.20 -23.63 17.13
C GLN A 58 -2.10 -22.70 18.35
N MET A 59 -2.61 -21.47 18.22
CA MET A 59 -2.56 -20.45 19.28
C MET A 59 -3.78 -20.49 20.22
N GLY A 60 -4.82 -21.28 19.92
CA GLY A 60 -6.05 -21.36 20.72
C GLY A 60 -6.98 -20.15 20.55
N GLU A 61 -6.67 -19.23 19.64
CA GLU A 61 -7.42 -17.99 19.39
C GLU A 61 -8.18 -18.07 18.07
N GLY A 62 -9.45 -18.49 18.13
CA GLY A 62 -10.33 -18.60 16.96
C GLY A 62 -10.93 -17.27 16.49
N ALA A 63 -10.82 -16.19 17.27
CA ALA A 63 -11.55 -14.94 17.03
C ALA A 63 -10.93 -14.06 15.92
N GLY A 64 -9.62 -14.17 15.68
CA GLY A 64 -8.90 -13.31 14.72
C GLY A 64 -9.41 -13.42 13.27
N ILE A 65 -9.85 -14.61 12.86
CA ILE A 65 -10.35 -14.85 11.50
C ILE A 65 -11.65 -14.07 11.21
N GLY A 66 -12.46 -13.81 12.25
CA GLY A 66 -13.67 -13.02 12.13
C GLY A 66 -13.37 -11.58 11.72
N TYR A 67 -12.35 -10.96 12.31
CA TYR A 67 -11.91 -9.61 11.94
C TYR A 67 -11.33 -9.55 10.53
N VAL A 68 -10.55 -10.56 10.13
CA VAL A 68 -9.99 -10.65 8.77
C VAL A 68 -11.11 -10.77 7.73
N LEU A 69 -12.09 -11.66 7.95
CA LEU A 69 -13.23 -11.83 7.04
C LEU A 69 -14.10 -10.57 6.98
N LEU A 70 -14.33 -9.92 8.12
CA LEU A 70 -15.07 -8.66 8.17
C LEU A 70 -14.36 -7.56 7.38
N GLY A 71 -13.04 -7.40 7.55
CA GLY A 71 -12.25 -6.45 6.77
C GLY A 71 -12.28 -6.74 5.27
N LEU A 72 -12.10 -8.02 4.88
CA LEU A 72 -12.17 -8.47 3.49
C LEU A 72 -13.52 -8.17 2.86
N LEU A 73 -14.62 -8.48 3.55
CA LEU A 73 -15.97 -8.27 3.04
C LEU A 73 -16.32 -6.79 2.95
N LEU A 74 -15.98 -5.99 3.97
CA LEU A 74 -16.24 -4.55 3.96
C LEU A 74 -15.43 -3.87 2.85
N GLY A 75 -14.12 -4.08 2.81
CA GLY A 75 -13.24 -3.48 1.80
C GLY A 75 -13.54 -3.96 0.38
N GLY A 76 -13.71 -5.28 0.20
CA GLY A 76 -14.01 -5.89 -1.10
C GLY A 76 -15.37 -5.45 -1.65
N THR A 77 -16.39 -5.36 -0.79
CA THR A 77 -17.73 -4.90 -1.20
C THR A 77 -17.71 -3.41 -1.54
N ALA A 78 -17.11 -2.57 -0.69
CA ALA A 78 -16.99 -1.15 -0.95
C ALA A 78 -16.24 -0.87 -2.27
N GLY A 79 -15.09 -1.52 -2.47
CA GLY A 79 -14.31 -1.41 -3.70
C GLY A 79 -15.09 -1.88 -4.94
N THR A 80 -15.84 -2.99 -4.84
CA THR A 80 -16.68 -3.48 -5.93
C THR A 80 -17.81 -2.51 -6.28
N ILE A 81 -18.46 -1.91 -5.28
CA ILE A 81 -19.53 -0.93 -5.52
C ILE A 81 -18.96 0.32 -6.20
N MET A 82 -17.81 0.82 -5.72
CA MET A 82 -17.13 1.98 -6.30
C MET A 82 -16.74 1.73 -7.76
N ALA A 83 -16.10 0.60 -8.05
CA ALA A 83 -15.66 0.24 -9.39
C ALA A 83 -16.82 0.07 -10.38
N LYS A 84 -17.99 -0.40 -9.93
CA LYS A 84 -19.18 -0.54 -10.79
C LYS A 84 -19.92 0.77 -11.07
N ARG A 85 -19.77 1.78 -10.20
CA ARG A 85 -20.53 3.04 -10.29
C ARG A 85 -19.74 4.21 -10.88
N VAL A 86 -18.43 4.08 -11.02
CA VAL A 86 -17.60 5.17 -11.59
C VAL A 86 -17.83 5.30 -13.10
N GLU A 87 -17.85 6.53 -13.58
CA GLU A 87 -17.87 6.82 -15.02
C GLU A 87 -16.49 6.59 -15.64
N MET A 88 -16.43 6.15 -16.90
CA MET A 88 -15.15 5.87 -17.58
C MET A 88 -14.25 7.11 -17.72
N THR A 89 -14.83 8.32 -17.69
CA THR A 89 -14.11 9.59 -17.68
C THR A 89 -13.39 9.88 -16.36
N LYS A 90 -13.83 9.23 -15.27
CA LYS A 90 -13.33 9.35 -13.90
C LYS A 90 -12.46 8.15 -13.48
N MET A 91 -12.01 7.34 -14.44
CA MET A 91 -11.08 6.26 -14.13
C MET A 91 -9.77 6.73 -13.49
N PRO A 92 -9.13 7.85 -13.92
CA PRO A 92 -7.87 8.30 -13.32
C PRO A 92 -7.97 8.62 -11.82
N GLU A 93 -9.06 9.25 -11.38
CA GLU A 93 -9.27 9.57 -9.95
C GLU A 93 -9.51 8.29 -9.14
N LEU A 94 -10.32 7.35 -9.63
CA LEU A 94 -10.55 6.10 -8.91
C LEU A 94 -9.25 5.30 -8.76
N VAL A 95 -8.42 5.25 -9.80
CA VAL A 95 -7.12 4.59 -9.77
C VAL A 95 -6.20 5.25 -8.73
N ALA A 96 -6.14 6.58 -8.68
CA ALA A 96 -5.39 7.30 -7.64
C ALA A 96 -5.88 6.93 -6.23
N PHE A 97 -7.20 6.93 -6.02
CA PHE A 97 -7.78 6.55 -4.74
C PHE A 97 -7.45 5.10 -4.34
N MET A 98 -7.52 4.14 -5.27
CA MET A 98 -7.16 2.74 -5.00
C MET A 98 -5.69 2.58 -4.59
N HIS A 99 -4.76 3.30 -5.24
CA HIS A 99 -3.34 3.26 -4.83
C HIS A 99 -3.11 3.87 -3.45
N SER A 100 -3.92 4.86 -3.05
CA SER A 100 -3.83 5.39 -1.69
C SER A 100 -4.08 4.29 -0.65
N MET A 101 -5.10 3.46 -0.86
CA MET A 101 -5.46 2.37 0.06
C MET A 101 -4.36 1.31 0.16
N ILE A 102 -3.65 1.02 -0.94
CA ILE A 102 -2.50 0.10 -0.95
C ILE A 102 -1.36 0.67 -0.11
N GLY A 103 -1.04 1.96 -0.28
CA GLY A 103 -0.01 2.63 0.52
C GLY A 103 -0.32 2.62 2.02
N LEU A 104 -1.58 2.86 2.39
CA LEU A 104 -1.99 2.82 3.81
C LEU A 104 -1.96 1.39 4.38
N ALA A 105 -2.34 0.38 3.59
CA ALA A 105 -2.24 -1.01 3.99
C ALA A 105 -0.78 -1.40 4.29
N ALA A 106 0.18 -0.98 3.44
CA ALA A 106 1.61 -1.21 3.69
C ALA A 106 2.08 -0.54 4.99
N VAL A 107 1.63 0.68 5.29
CA VAL A 107 1.94 1.35 6.57
C VAL A 107 1.39 0.57 7.76
N PHE A 108 0.15 0.08 7.70
CA PHE A 108 -0.43 -0.72 8.78
C PHE A 108 0.28 -2.08 8.96
N ILE A 109 0.67 -2.73 7.87
CA ILE A 109 1.48 -3.96 7.92
C ILE A 109 2.81 -3.68 8.60
N ALA A 110 3.50 -2.60 8.23
CA ALA A 110 4.77 -2.22 8.85
C ALA A 110 4.61 -1.89 10.33
N ILE A 111 3.58 -1.11 10.73
CA ILE A 111 3.30 -0.83 12.14
C ILE A 111 3.05 -2.13 12.91
N ALA A 112 2.23 -3.04 12.38
CA ALA A 112 1.96 -4.33 13.01
C ALA A 112 3.25 -5.16 13.16
N ALA A 113 4.12 -5.17 12.15
CA ALA A 113 5.40 -5.88 12.18
C ALA A 113 6.41 -5.29 13.18
N VAL A 114 6.34 -3.98 13.43
CA VAL A 114 7.22 -3.30 14.39
C VAL A 114 6.72 -3.43 15.83
N VAL A 115 5.41 -3.38 16.04
CA VAL A 115 4.79 -3.45 17.38
C VAL A 115 4.63 -4.90 17.85
N GLU A 116 4.31 -5.81 16.94
CA GLU A 116 4.11 -7.24 17.23
C GLU A 116 4.93 -8.15 16.29
N PRO A 117 6.26 -8.07 16.31
CA PRO A 117 7.12 -8.83 15.40
C PRO A 117 7.00 -10.35 15.60
N GLN A 118 6.70 -10.81 16.82
CA GLN A 118 6.50 -12.23 17.13
C GLN A 118 5.25 -12.80 16.44
N SER A 119 4.18 -12.00 16.34
CA SER A 119 2.90 -12.42 15.73
C SER A 119 3.05 -12.69 14.23
N LEU A 120 4.06 -12.09 13.60
CA LEU A 120 4.42 -12.29 12.19
C LEU A 120 5.58 -13.27 11.99
N GLY A 121 6.11 -13.87 13.07
CA GLY A 121 7.24 -14.80 13.01
C GLY A 121 8.57 -14.16 12.62
N ILE A 122 8.70 -12.83 12.79
CA ILE A 122 9.94 -12.09 12.55
C ILE A 122 10.95 -12.39 13.67
N VAL A 123 10.45 -12.57 14.88
CA VAL A 123 11.23 -12.93 16.08
C VAL A 123 10.52 -14.02 16.89
N ALA A 124 11.23 -14.69 17.79
CA ALA A 124 10.67 -15.77 18.61
C ALA A 124 9.89 -15.25 19.83
N ALA A 125 10.40 -14.20 20.49
CA ALA A 125 9.74 -13.52 21.60
C ALA A 125 9.69 -12.00 21.37
N ILE A 126 8.71 -11.32 21.97
CA ILE A 126 8.54 -9.85 21.84
C ILE A 126 9.76 -9.05 22.33
N SER A 127 10.56 -9.62 23.23
CA SER A 127 11.80 -9.03 23.73
C SER A 127 12.99 -9.16 22.78
N ASP A 128 12.88 -10.00 21.76
CA ASP A 128 13.97 -10.25 20.83
C ASP A 128 14.12 -9.08 19.85
N PRO A 129 15.37 -8.64 19.58
CA PRO A 129 15.58 -7.55 18.66
C PRO A 129 15.27 -7.99 17.23
N ILE A 130 14.44 -7.20 16.53
CA ILE A 130 14.21 -7.38 15.09
C ILE A 130 15.56 -7.31 14.35
N PRO A 131 15.88 -8.26 13.46
CA PRO A 131 17.10 -8.19 12.66
C PRO A 131 17.22 -6.86 11.90
N ALA A 132 18.44 -6.33 11.75
CA ALA A 132 18.64 -5.03 11.11
C ALA A 132 18.15 -5.00 9.64
N GLY A 133 18.26 -6.12 8.91
CA GLY A 133 17.72 -6.26 7.56
C GLY A 133 16.20 -6.05 7.50
N ASN A 134 15.45 -6.75 8.35
CA ASN A 134 14.00 -6.58 8.46
C ASN A 134 13.63 -5.16 8.91
N ARG A 135 14.40 -4.53 9.81
CA ARG A 135 14.15 -3.14 10.19
C ARG A 135 14.32 -2.18 9.02
N LEU A 136 15.31 -2.39 8.16
CA LEU A 136 15.52 -1.60 6.96
C LEU A 136 14.35 -1.75 5.99
N GLU A 137 13.89 -2.98 5.74
CA GLU A 137 12.74 -3.29 4.89
C GLU A 137 11.47 -2.61 5.42
N LEU A 138 11.17 -2.78 6.70
CA LEU A 138 10.00 -2.16 7.36
C LEU A 138 10.04 -0.63 7.30
N PHE A 139 11.21 -0.02 7.47
CA PHE A 139 11.38 1.42 7.31
C PHE A 139 11.06 1.86 5.88
N LEU A 140 11.65 1.20 4.87
CA LEU A 140 11.47 1.55 3.46
C LEU A 140 10.01 1.33 3.04
N GLY A 141 9.42 0.19 3.38
CA GLY A 141 8.02 -0.15 3.10
C GLY A 141 7.06 0.88 3.71
N ALA A 142 7.23 1.21 4.99
CA ALA A 142 6.39 2.20 5.67
C ALA A 142 6.54 3.61 5.07
N ALA A 143 7.76 4.06 4.80
CA ALA A 143 8.01 5.40 4.25
C ALA A 143 7.43 5.53 2.84
N ILE A 144 7.70 4.57 1.95
CA ILE A 144 7.17 4.57 0.58
C ILE A 144 5.64 4.44 0.60
N GLY A 145 5.09 3.59 1.48
CA GLY A 145 3.65 3.44 1.66
C GLY A 145 2.95 4.72 2.11
N ALA A 146 3.51 5.42 3.10
CA ALA A 146 2.96 6.69 3.61
C ALA A 146 3.02 7.82 2.57
N ILE A 147 4.13 7.90 1.81
CA ILE A 147 4.27 8.83 0.68
C ILE A 147 3.23 8.50 -0.40
N THR A 148 3.05 7.21 -0.70
CA THR A 148 2.08 6.75 -1.69
C THR A 148 0.66 7.11 -1.29
N PHE A 149 0.27 6.85 -0.04
CA PHE A 149 -1.06 7.20 0.47
C PHE A 149 -1.33 8.69 0.35
N SER A 150 -0.49 9.51 0.99
CA SER A 150 -0.68 10.95 1.06
C SER A 150 -0.63 11.61 -0.32
N GLY A 151 0.35 11.25 -1.15
CA GLY A 151 0.47 11.74 -2.52
C GLY A 151 -0.74 11.36 -3.38
N SER A 152 -1.24 10.13 -3.24
CA SER A 152 -2.39 9.65 -4.00
C SER A 152 -3.69 10.33 -3.59
N VAL A 153 -3.85 10.67 -2.30
CA VAL A 153 -5.00 11.46 -1.82
C VAL A 153 -5.01 12.86 -2.43
N ILE A 154 -3.85 13.52 -2.54
CA ILE A 154 -3.74 14.83 -3.21
C ILE A 154 -4.03 14.69 -4.70
N ALA A 155 -3.46 13.69 -5.38
CA ALA A 155 -3.71 13.44 -6.79
C ALA A 155 -5.20 13.19 -7.08
N PHE A 156 -5.85 12.34 -6.25
CA PHE A 156 -7.30 12.12 -6.28
C PHE A 156 -8.07 13.43 -6.12
N GLY A 157 -7.77 14.22 -5.09
CA GLY A 157 -8.50 15.44 -4.80
C GLY A 157 -8.34 16.54 -5.87
N LYS A 158 -7.20 16.58 -6.57
CA LYS A 158 -6.97 17.49 -7.71
C LYS A 158 -7.69 17.04 -8.98
N LEU A 159 -7.78 15.73 -9.23
CA LEU A 159 -8.49 15.16 -10.37
C LEU A 159 -10.02 15.23 -10.21
N ALA A 160 -10.52 15.05 -8.99
CA ALA A 160 -11.96 15.05 -8.68
C ALA A 160 -12.68 16.38 -9.00
N GLY A 161 -11.95 17.48 -9.23
CA GLY A 161 -12.45 18.66 -9.93
C GLY A 161 -13.64 19.42 -9.29
N GLY A 162 -14.12 18.99 -8.12
CA GLY A 162 -15.30 19.54 -7.45
C GLY A 162 -16.44 18.55 -7.21
N ALA A 163 -16.29 17.27 -7.57
CA ALA A 163 -17.23 16.22 -7.24
C ALA A 163 -16.51 14.99 -6.66
N VAL A 164 -16.71 14.72 -5.37
CA VAL A 164 -16.12 13.56 -4.68
C VAL A 164 -17.28 12.62 -4.33
N PHE A 165 -17.29 11.41 -4.89
CA PHE A 165 -18.34 10.40 -4.66
C PHE A 165 -19.78 10.93 -4.86
N GLY A 166 -19.99 11.81 -5.85
CA GLY A 166 -21.29 12.41 -6.17
C GLY A 166 -21.65 13.66 -5.36
N TRP A 167 -20.84 14.04 -4.37
CA TRP A 167 -21.01 15.28 -3.62
C TRP A 167 -20.23 16.41 -4.27
N LYS A 168 -20.88 17.57 -4.51
CA LYS A 168 -20.21 18.79 -5.00
C LYS A 168 -19.31 19.38 -3.91
N PHE A 169 -18.15 18.79 -3.72
CA PHE A 169 -17.11 19.26 -2.81
C PHE A 169 -15.77 19.21 -3.53
N ARG A 170 -15.02 20.32 -3.45
CA ARG A 170 -13.72 20.47 -4.12
C ARG A 170 -12.63 20.41 -3.07
N LEU A 171 -12.01 19.23 -2.93
CA LEU A 171 -10.92 18.99 -1.98
C LEU A 171 -9.71 19.88 -2.24
N PHE A 172 -9.28 19.98 -3.51
CA PHE A 172 -8.13 20.80 -3.91
C PHE A 172 -8.39 21.52 -5.23
N GLN A 173 -7.73 22.67 -5.41
CA GLN A 173 -7.64 23.30 -6.72
C GLN A 173 -6.68 22.50 -7.61
N GLY A 174 -7.01 22.38 -8.91
CA GLY A 174 -6.14 21.73 -9.88
C GLY A 174 -4.88 22.55 -10.23
N ALA A 175 -4.82 23.81 -9.78
CA ALA A 175 -3.66 24.67 -9.98
C ALA A 175 -2.46 24.19 -9.13
N PRO A 176 -1.23 24.29 -9.66
CA PRO A 176 -0.01 24.19 -8.87
C PRO A 176 -0.04 25.13 -7.67
N VAL A 177 0.29 24.63 -6.48
CA VAL A 177 0.53 25.46 -5.30
C VAL A 177 2.00 25.36 -4.97
N THR A 178 2.71 26.48 -5.10
CA THR A 178 4.14 26.59 -4.79
C THR A 178 4.35 27.64 -3.71
N PHE A 179 5.40 27.46 -2.90
CA PHE A 179 5.77 28.44 -1.88
C PHE A 179 7.29 28.60 -1.82
N ALA A 180 7.74 29.75 -1.34
CA ALA A 180 9.17 30.06 -1.24
C ALA A 180 9.88 29.07 -0.30
N GLY A 181 10.99 28.50 -0.77
CA GLY A 181 11.78 27.52 0.01
C GLY A 181 11.27 26.08 -0.02
N GLN A 182 10.25 25.76 -0.83
CA GLN A 182 9.68 24.41 -0.90
C GLN A 182 10.71 23.30 -1.21
N HIS A 183 11.65 23.54 -2.14
CA HIS A 183 12.69 22.55 -2.46
C HIS A 183 13.61 22.27 -1.26
N TRP A 184 13.97 23.31 -0.51
CA TRP A 184 14.78 23.17 0.70
C TRP A 184 14.01 22.45 1.82
N LEU A 185 12.73 22.75 1.98
CA LEU A 185 11.89 22.06 2.96
C LEU A 185 11.71 20.58 2.61
N ASN A 186 11.45 20.27 1.34
CA ASN A 186 11.32 18.89 0.86
C ASN A 186 12.63 18.12 1.03
N LEU A 187 13.78 18.76 0.74
CA LEU A 187 15.10 18.17 0.96
C LEU A 187 15.34 17.90 2.45
N ALA A 188 15.02 18.86 3.33
CA ALA A 188 15.17 18.71 4.78
C ALA A 188 14.33 17.54 5.30
N PHE A 189 13.07 17.42 4.89
CA PHE A 189 12.23 16.29 5.26
C PHE A 189 12.73 14.97 4.69
N GLY A 190 13.19 14.95 3.43
CA GLY A 190 13.74 13.74 2.81
C GLY A 190 14.96 13.23 3.56
N LEU A 191 15.90 14.12 3.90
CA LEU A 191 17.07 13.80 4.70
C LEU A 191 16.70 13.36 6.12
N ALA A 192 15.71 14.01 6.75
CA ALA A 192 15.24 13.63 8.08
C ALA A 192 14.61 12.23 8.09
N ILE A 193 13.81 11.88 7.08
CA ILE A 193 13.22 10.54 6.94
C ILE A 193 14.32 9.49 6.79
N VAL A 194 15.33 9.72 5.93
CA VAL A 194 16.46 8.80 5.77
C VAL A 194 17.26 8.69 7.08
N GLY A 195 17.56 9.81 7.74
CA GLY A 195 18.29 9.82 9.01
C GLY A 195 17.56 9.06 10.11
N LEU A 196 16.27 9.31 10.30
CA LEU A 196 15.43 8.59 11.27
C LEU A 196 15.28 7.11 10.90
N GLY A 197 15.19 6.79 9.61
CA GLY A 197 15.18 5.41 9.10
C GLY A 197 16.46 4.65 9.42
N LEU A 198 17.62 5.28 9.28
CA LEU A 198 18.90 4.70 9.69
C LEU A 198 18.98 4.54 11.21
N VAL A 199 18.55 5.55 11.98
CA VAL A 199 18.47 5.44 13.44
C VAL A 199 17.61 4.24 13.83
N TYR A 200 16.41 4.09 13.26
CA TYR A 200 15.55 2.93 13.50
C TYR A 200 16.23 1.60 13.10
N THR A 201 16.82 1.55 11.90
CA THR A 201 17.50 0.36 11.37
C THR A 201 18.61 -0.14 12.30
N PHE A 202 19.41 0.75 12.88
CA PHE A 202 20.51 0.36 13.77
C PHE A 202 20.10 0.21 15.23
N THR A 203 19.22 1.08 15.74
CA THR A 203 18.90 1.14 17.19
C THR A 203 17.59 0.46 17.57
N GLY A 204 16.68 0.23 16.61
CA GLY A 204 15.33 -0.27 16.88
C GLY A 204 14.41 0.75 17.55
N ASN A 205 14.80 2.03 17.56
CA ASN A 205 14.06 3.07 18.27
C ASN A 205 12.66 3.33 17.63
N LEU A 206 11.61 2.92 18.34
CA LEU A 206 10.22 3.08 17.93
C LEU A 206 9.79 4.54 17.74
N SER A 207 10.34 5.47 18.52
CA SER A 207 10.03 6.90 18.37
C SER A 207 10.58 7.45 17.05
N ALA A 208 11.77 6.99 16.63
CA ALA A 208 12.32 7.32 15.33
C ALA A 208 11.44 6.77 14.18
N PHE A 209 10.93 5.54 14.34
CA PHE A 209 9.98 4.94 13.40
C PHE A 209 8.64 5.70 13.34
N ALA A 210 8.05 6.06 14.48
CA ALA A 210 6.80 6.82 14.48
C ALA A 210 6.98 8.21 13.82
N LEU A 211 8.08 8.89 14.15
CA LEU A 211 8.37 10.21 13.59
C LEU A 211 8.65 10.14 12.08
N LEU A 212 9.41 9.14 11.61
CA LEU A 212 9.68 8.99 10.17
C LEU A 212 8.39 8.73 9.39
N VAL A 213 7.48 7.90 9.92
CA VAL A 213 6.20 7.61 9.25
C VAL A 213 5.34 8.86 9.18
N ALA A 214 5.27 9.64 10.28
CA ALA A 214 4.56 10.92 10.29
C ALA A 214 5.13 11.90 9.25
N LEU A 215 6.47 12.03 9.18
CA LEU A 215 7.12 12.87 8.18
C LEU A 215 6.91 12.36 6.74
N ALA A 216 6.84 11.05 6.55
CA ALA A 216 6.57 10.45 5.25
C ALA A 216 5.15 10.77 4.73
N PHE A 217 4.15 10.86 5.60
CA PHE A 217 2.84 11.39 5.23
C PHE A 217 2.90 12.88 4.83
N VAL A 218 3.67 13.68 5.55
CA VAL A 218 3.82 15.11 5.24
C VAL A 218 4.53 15.32 3.90
N ILE A 219 5.66 14.64 3.67
CA ILE A 219 6.43 14.82 2.45
C ILE A 219 5.64 14.37 1.21
N GLY A 220 4.85 13.28 1.31
CA GLY A 220 4.02 12.84 0.19
C GLY A 220 2.97 13.86 -0.22
N VAL A 221 2.45 14.66 0.73
CA VAL A 221 1.64 15.85 0.40
C VAL A 221 2.50 16.92 -0.30
N LEU A 222 3.63 17.29 0.30
CA LEU A 222 4.46 18.42 -0.15
C LEU A 222 5.09 18.25 -1.54
N ILE A 223 5.35 17.01 -1.97
CA ILE A 223 5.91 16.73 -3.30
C ILE A 223 4.86 16.71 -4.41
N ILE A 224 3.57 16.49 -4.09
CA ILE A 224 2.48 16.42 -5.08
C ILE A 224 1.68 17.74 -5.20
N ILE A 225 1.63 18.54 -4.13
CA ILE A 225 1.02 19.87 -4.14
C ILE A 225 1.53 20.82 -5.27
N PRO A 226 2.82 20.87 -5.65
CA PRO A 226 3.28 21.76 -6.71
C PRO A 226 2.94 21.28 -8.13
N ILE A 227 2.43 20.05 -8.29
CA ILE A 227 2.17 19.48 -9.61
C ILE A 227 0.77 19.89 -10.09
N GLY A 228 0.64 20.32 -11.35
CA GLY A 228 -0.65 20.73 -11.92
C GLY A 228 -1.57 19.55 -12.22
N GLY A 229 -2.88 19.80 -12.31
CA GLY A 229 -3.89 18.79 -12.64
C GLY A 229 -3.65 18.09 -13.98
N ALA A 230 -3.07 18.80 -14.96
CA ALA A 230 -2.76 18.25 -16.29
C ALA A 230 -1.67 17.15 -16.23
N ASP A 231 -0.72 17.25 -15.31
CA ASP A 231 0.39 16.31 -15.15
C ASP A 231 0.07 15.16 -14.16
N MET A 232 -1.12 15.19 -13.54
CA MET A 232 -1.53 14.19 -12.55
C MET A 232 -1.51 12.75 -13.06
N PRO A 233 -1.84 12.41 -14.32
CA PRO A 233 -1.72 11.03 -14.80
C PRO A 233 -0.31 10.45 -14.66
N VAL A 234 0.73 11.27 -14.83
CA VAL A 234 2.13 10.85 -14.64
C VAL A 234 2.40 10.58 -13.17
N VAL A 235 1.92 11.46 -12.28
CA VAL A 235 2.02 11.28 -10.82
C VAL A 235 1.34 10.00 -10.38
N VAL A 236 0.13 9.71 -10.86
CA VAL A 236 -0.60 8.48 -10.51
C VAL A 236 0.16 7.24 -10.98
N SER A 237 0.81 7.29 -12.15
CA SER A 237 1.66 6.20 -12.63
C SER A 237 2.92 6.01 -11.77
N MET A 238 3.58 7.09 -11.36
CA MET A 238 4.73 7.06 -10.44
C MET A 238 4.34 6.47 -9.07
N LEU A 239 3.24 6.94 -8.49
CA LEU A 239 2.75 6.46 -7.20
C LEU A 239 2.27 5.00 -7.26
N ASN A 240 1.76 4.54 -8.41
CA ASN A 240 1.50 3.12 -8.63
C ASN A 240 2.80 2.29 -8.50
N SER A 241 3.90 2.75 -9.10
CA SER A 241 5.20 2.06 -8.93
C SER A 241 5.64 2.04 -7.45
N TYR A 242 5.48 3.15 -6.74
CA TYR A 242 5.81 3.23 -5.30
C TYR A 242 4.98 2.26 -4.47
N SER A 243 3.69 2.09 -4.77
CA SER A 243 2.83 1.10 -4.10
C SER A 243 3.36 -0.33 -4.24
N GLY A 244 3.96 -0.67 -5.40
CA GLY A 244 4.61 -1.97 -5.62
C GLY A 244 5.87 -2.17 -4.78
N TRP A 245 6.70 -1.13 -4.65
CA TRP A 245 7.88 -1.17 -3.77
C TRP A 245 7.50 -1.23 -2.29
N ALA A 246 6.46 -0.49 -1.88
CA ALA A 246 5.95 -0.52 -0.52
C ALA A 246 5.34 -1.88 -0.13
N ALA A 247 4.80 -2.63 -1.10
CA ALA A 247 4.28 -3.98 -0.86
C ALA A 247 5.39 -5.05 -0.82
N ALA A 248 6.58 -4.74 -1.32
CA ALA A 248 7.72 -5.65 -1.36
C ALA A 248 8.62 -5.55 -0.11
N GLY A 249 8.70 -4.36 0.50
CA GLY A 249 9.41 -4.12 1.76
C GLY A 249 8.49 -4.27 2.97
#